data_AF-G2FEZ1-F1
#
_entry.id   AF-G2FEZ1-F1
#
_cell.length_a   1.000
_cell.length_b   1.000
_cell.length_c   1.000
_cell.angle_alpha   90.00
_cell.angle_beta   90.00
_cell.angle_gamma   90.00
#
_symmetry.space_group_name_H-M   'P 1'
#
loop_
_entity.id
_entity.type
_entity.pdbx_description
1 polymer ?
#
loop_
_entity_poly.entity_id
_entity_poly.type
_entity_poly.pdbx_seq_one_letter_code
_entity_poly.pdbx_strand_id
1 'polypeptide(L)'
;MWDCPQGCTSYSNGPDEAFFRYQFSIDRPLLAATVKFDVNDEFQFYINGTLAYIDLTGGANQTGWIDVTSYLNQGENTLAMRAWDGYMCSVFDRGVAEAAIKLQIETDDTIYVEIDIKPGSEVNSINLGSSGVVPVAILSSSEFDATTVVPESIELAGAQVKMAGKSGKYLCHQDDVNGDQLIDLVCQVYTTQFMIEPGEASAVLEAKTEDGMMVRGEDSVRIVPDH
;
A
#
# COMPACT_ATOMS: atom_id res chain seq x y z
N MET A 1 -7.27 -17.15 -18.45
CA MET A 1 -8.57 -16.47 -18.64
C MET A 1 -9.29 -16.98 -19.89
N TRP A 2 -8.71 -17.95 -20.60
CA TRP A 2 -9.35 -18.80 -21.59
C TRP A 2 -8.53 -20.09 -21.64
N ASP A 3 -9.21 -21.24 -21.63
CA ASP A 3 -8.63 -22.57 -21.79
C ASP A 3 -9.58 -23.33 -22.72
N CYS A 4 -9.05 -23.99 -23.75
CA CYS A 4 -9.89 -24.61 -24.77
C CYS A 4 -10.71 -25.76 -24.16
N PRO A 5 -12.05 -25.77 -24.29
CA PRO A 5 -12.88 -26.85 -23.73
C PRO A 5 -12.45 -28.23 -24.25
N GLN A 6 -12.66 -29.29 -23.43
CA GLN A 6 -12.44 -30.67 -23.84
C GLN A 6 -13.14 -30.97 -25.17
N GLY A 7 -12.36 -31.21 -26.23
CA GLY A 7 -12.85 -31.40 -27.60
C GLY A 7 -12.17 -30.51 -28.65
N CYS A 8 -11.43 -29.48 -28.23
CA CYS A 8 -10.54 -28.73 -29.09
C CYS A 8 -9.28 -29.54 -29.45
N THR A 9 -9.37 -30.43 -30.43
CA THR A 9 -8.25 -31.34 -30.74
C THR A 9 -7.15 -30.72 -31.61
N SER A 10 -7.24 -29.43 -31.97
CA SER A 10 -6.29 -28.82 -32.92
C SER A 10 -6.08 -27.30 -32.84
N TYR A 11 -6.40 -26.63 -31.73
CA TYR A 11 -6.19 -25.17 -31.59
C TYR A 11 -6.98 -24.31 -32.62
N SER A 12 -7.87 -24.90 -33.40
CA SER A 12 -8.49 -24.32 -34.62
C SER A 12 -9.82 -23.56 -34.39
N ASN A 13 -10.26 -23.42 -33.13
CA ASN A 13 -11.58 -22.84 -32.80
C ASN A 13 -11.50 -21.67 -31.80
N GLY A 14 -10.30 -21.18 -31.48
CA GLY A 14 -10.13 -19.95 -30.70
C GLY A 14 -10.44 -18.71 -31.53
N PRO A 15 -10.63 -17.53 -30.92
CA PRO A 15 -10.75 -16.29 -31.66
C PRO A 15 -9.40 -15.89 -32.28
N ASP A 16 -9.44 -15.23 -33.43
CA ASP A 16 -8.26 -14.63 -34.09
C ASP A 16 -7.59 -13.56 -33.21
N GLU A 17 -8.39 -12.89 -32.38
CA GLU A 17 -7.98 -11.85 -31.47
C GLU A 17 -8.91 -11.83 -30.25
N ALA A 18 -8.33 -11.71 -29.06
CA ALA A 18 -9.05 -11.65 -27.80
C ALA A 18 -8.56 -10.49 -26.93
N PHE A 19 -9.52 -9.82 -26.28
CA PHE A 19 -9.26 -8.74 -25.33
C PHE A 19 -9.76 -9.14 -23.95
N PHE A 20 -8.91 -8.96 -22.96
CA PHE A 20 -9.20 -9.24 -21.56
C PHE A 20 -8.98 -7.98 -20.73
N ARG A 21 -9.81 -7.81 -19.70
CA ARG A 21 -9.66 -6.75 -18.70
C ARG A 21 -10.01 -7.30 -17.34
N TYR A 22 -9.25 -6.89 -16.32
CA TYR A 22 -9.53 -7.19 -14.92
C TYR A 22 -9.24 -5.97 -14.07
N GLN A 23 -10.10 -5.68 -13.10
CA GLN A 23 -9.92 -4.57 -12.17
C GLN A 23 -9.84 -5.11 -10.75
N PHE A 24 -8.97 -4.50 -9.95
CA PHE A 24 -8.74 -4.87 -8.56
C PHE A 24 -8.12 -3.70 -7.81
N SER A 25 -8.17 -3.77 -6.49
CA SER A 25 -7.61 -2.75 -5.59
C SER A 25 -6.47 -3.37 -4.78
N ILE A 26 -5.44 -2.57 -4.50
CA ILE A 26 -4.36 -2.90 -3.58
C ILE A 26 -4.54 -2.02 -2.35
N ASP A 27 -5.00 -2.62 -1.25
CA ASP A 27 -5.36 -1.88 -0.03
C ASP A 27 -4.23 -1.91 1.03
N ARG A 28 -3.13 -2.59 0.71
CA ARG A 28 -1.93 -2.68 1.56
C ARG A 28 -0.72 -2.10 0.85
N PRO A 29 0.27 -1.55 1.55
CA PRO A 29 1.47 -1.01 0.93
C PRO A 29 2.11 -2.00 -0.04
N LEU A 30 2.20 -1.62 -1.31
CA LEU A 30 2.80 -2.44 -2.36
C LEU A 30 4.33 -2.50 -2.19
N LEU A 31 4.88 -3.72 -2.07
CA LEU A 31 6.33 -3.93 -2.00
C LEU A 31 6.91 -4.36 -3.35
N ALA A 32 6.27 -5.34 -3.98
CA ALA A 32 6.67 -5.86 -5.27
C ALA A 32 5.50 -6.51 -5.99
N ALA A 33 5.58 -6.61 -7.32
CA ALA A 33 4.62 -7.38 -8.09
C ALA A 33 5.26 -8.01 -9.32
N THR A 34 4.92 -9.27 -9.56
CA THR A 34 5.37 -10.02 -10.75
C THR A 34 4.17 -10.65 -11.44
N VAL A 35 4.15 -10.60 -12.77
CA VAL A 35 3.19 -11.34 -13.59
C VAL A 35 3.89 -12.53 -14.23
N LYS A 36 3.33 -13.73 -14.02
CA LYS A 36 3.59 -14.88 -14.88
C LYS A 36 2.62 -14.82 -16.05
N PHE A 37 3.11 -14.92 -17.28
CA PHE A 37 2.25 -15.12 -18.44
C PHE A 37 2.41 -16.53 -18.99
N ASP A 38 1.33 -17.05 -19.55
CA ASP A 38 1.25 -18.27 -20.34
C ASP A 38 0.32 -17.97 -21.51
N VAL A 39 0.90 -17.59 -22.64
CA VAL A 39 0.15 -17.11 -23.80
C VAL A 39 0.69 -17.81 -25.04
N ASN A 40 -0.22 -18.32 -25.85
CA ASN A 40 0.11 -18.83 -27.16
C ASN A 40 0.09 -17.69 -28.18
N ASP A 41 1.09 -17.65 -29.05
CA ASP A 41 1.28 -16.66 -30.12
C ASP A 41 1.66 -15.26 -29.58
N GLU A 42 1.08 -14.17 -30.10
CA GLU A 42 1.45 -12.82 -29.71
C GLU A 42 0.49 -12.18 -28.72
N PHE A 43 1.02 -11.29 -27.89
CA PHE A 43 0.20 -10.49 -27.00
C PHE A 43 0.83 -9.16 -26.61
N GLN A 44 -0.05 -8.27 -26.18
CA GLN A 44 0.27 -7.02 -25.51
C GLN A 44 -0.40 -7.02 -24.14
N PHE A 45 0.38 -6.70 -23.11
CA PHE A 45 -0.11 -6.61 -21.74
C PHE A 45 0.03 -5.19 -21.22
N TYR A 46 -1.06 -4.67 -20.69
CA TYR A 46 -1.20 -3.31 -20.21
C TYR A 46 -1.61 -3.30 -18.75
N ILE A 47 -1.07 -2.34 -18.00
CA ILE A 47 -1.46 -2.06 -16.63
C ILE A 47 -1.71 -0.56 -16.53
N ASN A 48 -2.89 -0.19 -16.04
CA ASN A 48 -3.33 1.20 -15.89
C ASN A 48 -3.20 2.02 -17.19
N GLY A 49 -3.41 1.36 -18.34
CA GLY A 49 -3.29 1.97 -19.67
C GLY A 49 -1.86 2.04 -20.23
N THR A 50 -0.85 1.68 -19.44
CA THR A 50 0.56 1.66 -19.86
C THR A 50 0.93 0.26 -20.37
N LEU A 51 1.62 0.17 -21.52
CA LEU A 51 2.13 -1.09 -22.05
C LEU A 51 3.26 -1.61 -21.14
N ALA A 52 2.98 -2.69 -20.42
CA ALA A 52 3.92 -3.32 -19.50
C ALA A 52 4.80 -4.38 -20.19
N TYR A 53 4.24 -5.08 -21.19
CA TYR A 53 4.98 -6.09 -21.95
C TYR A 53 4.37 -6.31 -23.33
N ILE A 54 5.21 -6.73 -24.28
CA ILE A 54 4.80 -7.12 -25.61
C ILE A 54 5.64 -8.30 -26.09
N ASP A 55 4.96 -9.22 -26.74
CA ASP A 55 5.57 -10.33 -27.45
C ASP A 55 5.06 -10.35 -28.89
N LEU A 56 6.00 -10.36 -29.83
CA LEU A 56 5.76 -10.35 -31.28
C LEU A 56 6.49 -11.50 -32.00
N THR A 57 6.96 -12.49 -31.25
CA THR A 57 7.89 -13.49 -31.79
C THR A 57 7.19 -14.64 -32.52
N GLY A 58 5.87 -14.79 -32.34
CA GLY A 58 5.07 -15.89 -32.93
C GLY A 58 5.46 -17.26 -32.38
N GLY A 59 6.04 -17.29 -31.17
CA GLY A 59 6.37 -18.53 -30.48
C GLY A 59 5.11 -19.16 -29.87
N ALA A 60 4.96 -20.47 -30.03
CA ALA A 60 3.93 -21.22 -29.33
C ALA A 60 4.29 -21.44 -27.85
N ASN A 61 3.28 -21.44 -26.97
CA ASN A 61 3.40 -21.71 -25.53
C ASN A 61 4.47 -20.87 -24.81
N GLN A 62 4.42 -19.55 -24.97
CA GLN A 62 5.39 -18.67 -24.33
C GLN A 62 5.02 -18.46 -22.87
N THR A 63 5.93 -18.89 -22.00
CA THR A 63 5.83 -18.67 -20.56
C THR A 63 6.99 -17.78 -20.11
N GLY A 64 6.67 -16.77 -19.31
CA GLY A 64 7.69 -15.88 -18.75
C GLY A 64 7.20 -15.14 -17.52
N TRP A 65 8.09 -14.29 -17.00
CA TRP A 65 7.85 -13.44 -15.84
C TRP A 65 8.17 -11.99 -16.18
N ILE A 66 7.33 -11.08 -15.70
CA ILE A 66 7.47 -9.64 -15.89
C ILE A 66 7.41 -9.00 -14.51
N ASP A 67 8.42 -8.22 -14.14
CA ASP A 67 8.32 -7.29 -13.00
C ASP A 67 7.39 -6.14 -13.40
N VAL A 68 6.29 -6.01 -12.66
CA VAL A 68 5.24 -5.03 -12.94
C VAL A 68 5.06 -4.04 -11.79
N THR A 69 5.97 -4.04 -10.81
CA THR A 69 5.84 -3.26 -9.58
C THR A 69 5.57 -1.78 -9.87
N SER A 70 6.33 -1.19 -10.80
CA SER A 70 6.24 0.24 -11.13
C SER A 70 5.03 0.63 -11.99
N TYR A 71 4.22 -0.33 -12.44
CA TYR A 71 3.02 -0.06 -13.24
C TYR A 71 1.75 -0.02 -12.41
N LEU A 72 1.82 -0.51 -11.17
CA LEU A 72 0.70 -0.58 -10.24
C LEU A 72 0.64 0.68 -9.36
N ASN A 73 -0.58 1.04 -8.96
CA ASN A 73 -0.85 2.10 -7.99
C ASN A 73 -1.22 1.49 -6.64
N GLN A 74 -1.03 2.24 -5.55
CA GLN A 74 -1.81 2.01 -4.34
C GLN A 74 -3.30 2.25 -4.65
N GLY A 75 -4.20 1.36 -4.20
CA GLY A 75 -5.62 1.43 -4.54
C GLY A 75 -5.97 0.81 -5.90
N GLU A 76 -6.79 1.49 -6.70
CA GLU A 76 -7.40 0.95 -7.91
C GLU A 76 -6.39 0.69 -9.04
N ASN A 77 -6.50 -0.50 -9.64
CA ASN A 77 -5.67 -0.95 -10.75
C ASN A 77 -6.52 -1.64 -11.83
N THR A 78 -6.08 -1.52 -13.09
CA THR A 78 -6.68 -2.22 -14.23
C THR A 78 -5.62 -2.94 -15.03
N LEU A 79 -5.77 -4.25 -15.16
CA LEU A 79 -5.03 -5.08 -16.10
C LEU A 79 -5.81 -5.15 -17.41
N ALA A 80 -5.11 -5.09 -18.54
CA ALA A 80 -5.68 -5.39 -19.83
C ALA A 80 -4.71 -6.20 -20.68
N MET A 81 -5.23 -7.11 -21.48
CA MET A 81 -4.44 -7.92 -22.39
C MET A 81 -5.13 -8.01 -23.74
N ARG A 82 -4.33 -7.93 -24.80
CA ARG A 82 -4.73 -8.24 -26.17
C ARG A 82 -3.87 -9.39 -26.63
N ALA A 83 -4.47 -10.52 -27.00
CA ALA A 83 -3.78 -11.68 -27.56
C ALA A 83 -4.33 -11.95 -28.97
N TRP A 84 -3.49 -12.36 -29.91
CA TRP A 84 -3.92 -12.62 -31.29
C TRP A 84 -3.10 -13.74 -31.94
N ASP A 85 -3.67 -14.37 -32.96
CA ASP A 85 -3.02 -15.41 -33.75
C ASP A 85 -1.95 -14.82 -34.69
N GLY A 86 -0.78 -15.44 -34.68
CA GLY A 86 0.46 -14.96 -35.28
C GLY A 86 0.71 -15.36 -36.71
N TYR A 87 1.79 -14.81 -37.27
CA TYR A 87 2.03 -14.89 -38.72
C TYR A 87 2.73 -16.19 -39.19
N MET A 88 3.18 -17.06 -38.26
CA MET A 88 4.00 -18.23 -38.60
C MET A 88 3.15 -19.48 -38.88
N CYS A 89 2.63 -19.57 -40.11
CA CYS A 89 2.32 -20.76 -40.93
C CYS A 89 1.10 -20.55 -41.84
N SER A 90 0.18 -19.68 -41.44
CA SER A 90 -1.02 -19.25 -42.17
C SER A 90 -1.80 -18.36 -41.21
N VAL A 91 -2.20 -17.16 -41.63
CA VAL A 91 -3.03 -16.26 -40.81
C VAL A 91 -4.32 -17.00 -40.44
N PHE A 92 -4.64 -17.13 -39.14
CA PHE A 92 -5.93 -17.61 -38.63
C PHE A 92 -6.22 -19.12 -38.72
N ASP A 93 -5.19 -19.99 -38.75
CA ASP A 93 -5.41 -21.45 -38.78
C ASP A 93 -5.55 -22.06 -37.37
N ARG A 94 -5.12 -21.34 -36.31
CA ARG A 94 -5.16 -21.81 -34.92
C ARG A 94 -5.40 -20.63 -33.96
N GLY A 95 -6.64 -20.14 -33.88
CA GLY A 95 -6.98 -19.02 -32.99
C GLY A 95 -6.53 -19.20 -31.54
N VAL A 96 -6.53 -18.11 -30.77
CA VAL A 96 -5.96 -18.03 -29.40
C VAL A 96 -6.46 -19.18 -28.53
N ALA A 97 -5.56 -20.13 -28.21
CA ALA A 97 -5.90 -21.33 -27.46
C ALA A 97 -5.64 -21.20 -25.97
N GLU A 98 -4.61 -20.44 -25.58
CA GLU A 98 -4.30 -20.14 -24.19
C GLU A 98 -3.88 -18.67 -24.06
N ALA A 99 -4.55 -17.97 -23.15
CA ALA A 99 -4.25 -16.60 -22.80
C ALA A 99 -4.47 -16.44 -21.29
N ALA A 100 -3.39 -16.63 -20.54
CA ALA A 100 -3.41 -16.59 -19.09
C ALA A 100 -2.29 -15.69 -18.55
N ILE A 101 -2.66 -14.92 -17.55
CA ILE A 101 -1.72 -14.19 -16.70
C ILE A 101 -2.05 -14.54 -15.25
N LYS A 102 -1.01 -14.63 -14.43
CA LYS A 102 -1.12 -14.76 -12.98
C LYS A 102 -0.30 -13.65 -12.34
N LEU A 103 -1.00 -12.72 -11.71
CA LEU A 103 -0.39 -11.65 -10.92
C LEU A 103 -0.09 -12.18 -9.51
N GLN A 104 1.14 -11.97 -9.06
CA GLN A 104 1.58 -12.15 -7.69
C GLN A 104 1.99 -10.78 -7.14
N ILE A 105 1.39 -10.40 -6.02
CA ILE A 105 1.62 -9.12 -5.34
C ILE A 105 2.20 -9.43 -3.97
N GLU A 106 3.26 -8.73 -3.61
CA GLU A 106 3.84 -8.71 -2.28
C GLU A 106 3.48 -7.38 -1.63
N THR A 107 2.90 -7.45 -0.44
CA THR A 107 2.44 -6.27 0.32
C THR A 107 3.04 -6.27 1.72
N ASP A 108 3.17 -5.08 2.31
CA ASP A 108 3.47 -4.93 3.74
C ASP A 108 2.19 -4.99 4.58
N ASP A 109 2.29 -5.49 5.80
CA ASP A 109 1.20 -5.47 6.79
C ASP A 109 1.24 -4.20 7.67
N THR A 110 2.25 -3.35 7.48
CA THR A 110 2.43 -2.08 8.18
C THR A 110 2.40 -0.90 7.22
N ILE A 111 1.53 0.07 7.50
CA ILE A 111 1.51 1.38 6.83
C ILE A 111 2.49 2.30 7.56
N TYR A 112 3.45 2.83 6.81
CA TYR A 112 4.37 3.84 7.32
C TYR A 112 3.78 5.23 7.10
N VAL A 113 3.71 6.01 8.16
CA VAL A 113 3.06 7.34 8.16
C VAL A 113 4.02 8.39 8.70
N GLU A 114 3.82 9.62 8.25
CA GLU A 114 4.47 10.77 8.87
C GLU A 114 3.76 11.11 10.18
N ILE A 115 4.55 11.43 11.19
CA ILE A 115 4.05 11.93 12.49
C ILE A 115 4.80 13.20 12.84
N ASP A 116 4.15 14.06 13.63
CA ASP A 116 4.77 15.24 14.21
C ASP A 116 4.52 15.23 15.72
N ILE A 117 5.59 15.03 16.50
CA ILE A 117 5.55 15.10 17.95
C ILE A 117 5.67 16.57 18.34
N LYS A 118 4.69 17.11 19.03
CA LYS A 118 4.59 18.54 19.37
C LYS A 118 4.42 19.44 18.13
N PRO A 119 3.32 19.28 17.37
CA PRO A 119 3.05 20.08 16.20
C PRO A 119 3.13 21.60 16.44
N GLY A 120 3.70 22.31 15.47
CA GLY A 120 3.96 23.75 15.54
C GLY A 120 5.24 24.14 16.30
N SER A 121 6.05 23.17 16.72
CA SER A 121 7.35 23.38 17.36
C SER A 121 8.45 22.82 16.45
N GLU A 122 9.51 23.60 16.17
CA GLU A 122 10.66 23.10 15.39
C GLU A 122 11.49 22.04 16.14
N VAL A 123 11.37 22.00 17.47
CA VAL A 123 12.08 21.04 18.32
C VAL A 123 11.12 20.38 19.30
N ASN A 124 11.17 19.06 19.32
CA ASN A 124 10.26 18.22 20.08
C ASN A 124 10.87 17.95 21.45
N SER A 125 11.06 19.04 22.21
CA SER A 125 11.61 18.97 23.56
C SER A 125 10.58 18.42 24.54
N ILE A 126 10.91 17.30 25.18
CA ILE A 126 10.08 16.60 26.15
C ILE A 126 10.79 16.59 27.50
N ASN A 127 10.12 17.12 28.53
CA ASN A 127 10.57 17.02 29.92
C ASN A 127 9.83 15.87 30.61
N LEU A 128 10.57 14.85 31.07
CA LEU A 128 9.98 13.62 31.61
C LEU A 128 9.47 13.74 33.06
N GLY A 129 10.02 14.62 33.90
CA GLY A 129 9.54 14.79 35.28
C GLY A 129 8.37 15.75 35.46
N SER A 130 8.01 16.50 34.41
CA SER A 130 6.82 17.35 34.39
C SER A 130 5.51 16.59 34.61
N SER A 131 5.53 15.25 34.48
CA SER A 131 4.35 14.38 34.53
C SER A 131 3.22 14.82 33.59
N GLY A 132 3.61 15.42 32.47
CA GLY A 132 2.72 16.04 31.51
C GLY A 132 2.24 15.09 30.43
N VAL A 133 1.76 15.72 29.36
CA VAL A 133 1.47 15.06 28.08
C VAL A 133 2.19 15.80 26.96
N VAL A 134 2.46 15.07 25.89
CA VAL A 134 2.96 15.63 24.64
C VAL A 134 1.90 15.39 23.55
N PRO A 135 1.50 16.42 22.78
CA PRO A 135 0.70 16.19 21.60
C PRO A 135 1.52 15.46 20.54
N VAL A 136 0.91 14.52 19.83
CA VAL A 136 1.46 13.91 18.61
C VAL A 136 0.38 13.92 17.54
N ALA A 137 0.72 14.37 16.34
CA ALA A 137 -0.12 14.28 15.16
C ALA A 137 0.31 13.07 14.33
N ILE A 138 -0.67 12.27 13.90
CA ILE A 138 -0.53 11.33 12.81
C ILE A 138 -1.07 12.04 11.57
N LEU A 139 -0.22 12.24 10.57
CA LEU A 139 -0.57 13.03 9.40
C LEU A 139 -1.31 12.17 8.38
N SER A 140 -2.39 12.72 7.83
CA SER A 140 -3.05 12.14 6.67
C SER A 140 -2.24 12.38 5.40
N SER A 141 -2.51 11.59 4.37
CA SER A 141 -1.91 11.75 3.04
C SER A 141 -2.92 11.39 1.96
N SER A 142 -2.54 11.52 0.69
CA SER A 142 -3.38 11.06 -0.42
C SER A 142 -3.66 9.55 -0.40
N GLU A 143 -2.86 8.78 0.36
CA GLU A 143 -2.92 7.32 0.42
C GLU A 143 -3.30 6.79 1.82
N PHE A 144 -3.41 7.67 2.83
CA PHE A 144 -3.68 7.29 4.21
C PHE A 144 -4.59 8.31 4.91
N ASP A 145 -5.66 7.82 5.53
CA ASP A 145 -6.58 8.64 6.34
C ASP A 145 -6.32 8.38 7.83
N ALA A 146 -5.64 9.32 8.50
CA ALA A 146 -5.28 9.24 9.91
C ALA A 146 -6.50 9.19 10.84
N THR A 147 -7.68 9.62 10.37
CA THR A 147 -8.91 9.59 11.17
C THR A 147 -9.44 8.18 11.40
N THR A 148 -8.95 7.21 10.62
CA THR A 148 -9.25 5.77 10.77
C THR A 148 -8.41 5.09 11.85
N VAL A 149 -7.41 5.77 12.43
CA VAL A 149 -6.58 5.21 13.50
C VAL A 149 -7.38 5.12 14.79
N VAL A 150 -7.36 3.95 15.42
CA VAL A 150 -8.04 3.67 16.68
C VAL A 150 -7.23 4.27 17.85
N PRO A 151 -7.73 5.30 18.55
CA PRO A 151 -6.94 6.02 19.58
C PRO A 151 -6.44 5.15 20.74
N GLU A 152 -7.18 4.09 21.08
CA GLU A 152 -6.81 3.11 22.11
C GLU A 152 -5.52 2.35 21.78
N SER A 153 -5.26 2.14 20.49
CA SER A 153 -4.13 1.34 20.02
C SER A 153 -2.84 2.14 19.91
N ILE A 154 -2.90 3.47 20.04
CA ILE A 154 -1.76 4.34 19.83
C ILE A 154 -0.80 4.24 21.01
N GLU A 155 0.44 3.87 20.70
CA GLU A 155 1.58 3.88 21.61
C GLU A 155 2.73 4.69 21.00
N LEU A 156 3.22 5.71 21.71
CA LEU A 156 4.41 6.48 21.31
C LEU A 156 5.55 6.14 22.26
N ALA A 157 6.59 5.48 21.76
CA ALA A 157 7.70 4.94 22.56
C ALA A 157 7.21 4.10 23.76
N GLY A 158 6.13 3.33 23.56
CA GLY A 158 5.47 2.51 24.58
C GLY A 158 4.53 3.27 25.53
N ALA A 159 4.36 4.59 25.34
CA ALA A 159 3.44 5.41 26.12
C ALA A 159 2.06 5.52 25.46
N GLN A 160 1.02 5.40 26.28
CA GLN A 160 -0.37 5.39 25.82
C GLN A 160 -1.00 6.79 25.77
N VAL A 161 -2.00 6.93 24.91
CA VAL A 161 -2.83 8.14 24.84
C VAL A 161 -3.58 8.39 26.15
N LYS A 162 -3.57 9.63 26.59
CA LYS A 162 -4.29 10.09 27.79
C LYS A 162 -5.80 9.98 27.60
N MET A 163 -6.49 9.51 28.63
CA MET A 163 -7.94 9.55 28.69
C MET A 163 -8.44 10.83 29.39
N ALA A 164 -9.51 11.43 28.86
CA ALA A 164 -10.16 12.62 29.39
C ALA A 164 -11.06 12.29 30.60
N GLY A 165 -10.47 12.32 31.79
CA GLY A 165 -11.21 12.21 33.06
C GLY A 165 -12.02 10.91 33.19
N LYS A 166 -13.26 11.00 33.71
CA LYS A 166 -14.15 9.84 33.92
C LYS A 166 -14.96 9.44 32.69
N SER A 167 -14.79 10.12 31.56
CA SER A 167 -15.64 9.91 30.37
C SER A 167 -15.28 8.66 29.57
N GLY A 168 -14.10 8.08 29.81
CA GLY A 168 -13.58 6.96 29.04
C GLY A 168 -13.17 7.33 27.61
N LYS A 169 -13.11 8.63 27.25
CA LYS A 169 -12.68 9.08 25.93
C LYS A 169 -11.18 9.34 25.90
N TYR A 170 -10.51 8.93 24.85
CA TYR A 170 -9.13 9.31 24.57
C TYR A 170 -9.05 10.80 24.22
N LEU A 171 -7.99 11.46 24.67
CA LEU A 171 -7.74 12.88 24.47
C LEU A 171 -7.09 13.08 23.10
N CYS A 172 -7.90 12.85 22.07
CA CYS A 172 -7.57 13.10 20.68
C CYS A 172 -8.59 14.03 20.04
N HIS A 173 -8.19 14.70 18.97
CA HIS A 173 -9.04 15.51 18.12
C HIS A 173 -8.54 15.47 16.68
N GLN A 174 -9.40 15.89 15.77
CA GLN A 174 -9.10 16.00 14.35
C GLN A 174 -8.78 17.46 14.03
N ASP A 175 -7.66 17.71 13.36
CA ASP A 175 -7.21 19.03 12.94
C ASP A 175 -6.29 18.90 11.71
N ASP A 176 -6.16 19.94 10.90
CA ASP A 176 -5.17 20.00 9.82
C ASP A 176 -3.96 20.77 10.36
N VAL A 177 -2.94 20.04 10.86
CA VAL A 177 -1.84 20.68 11.59
C VAL A 177 -0.71 21.16 10.66
N ASN A 178 -0.62 20.61 9.45
CA ASN A 178 0.41 20.92 8.47
C ASN A 178 -0.08 21.88 7.35
N GLY A 179 -1.39 22.11 7.23
CA GLY A 179 -2.02 23.01 6.28
C GLY A 179 -2.22 22.42 4.87
N ASP A 180 -2.26 21.09 4.73
CA ASP A 180 -2.39 20.41 3.44
C ASP A 180 -3.85 20.10 3.04
N GLN A 181 -4.82 20.49 3.88
CA GLN A 181 -6.27 20.25 3.73
C GLN A 181 -6.69 18.79 3.90
N LEU A 182 -5.82 17.93 4.40
CA LEU A 182 -6.14 16.60 4.89
C LEU A 182 -6.26 16.66 6.41
N ILE A 183 -7.22 15.91 6.96
CA ILE A 183 -7.49 15.96 8.40
C ILE A 183 -6.58 14.97 9.12
N ASP A 184 -5.79 15.45 10.05
CA ASP A 184 -4.88 14.67 10.88
C ASP A 184 -5.55 14.18 12.16
N LEU A 185 -4.93 13.19 12.81
CA LEU A 185 -5.33 12.77 14.15
C LEU A 185 -4.30 13.24 15.18
N VAL A 186 -4.71 14.15 16.06
CA VAL A 186 -3.83 14.72 17.10
C VAL A 186 -4.22 14.19 18.48
N CYS A 187 -3.32 13.47 19.12
CA CYS A 187 -3.52 12.81 20.42
C CYS A 187 -2.55 13.32 21.49
N GLN A 188 -3.02 13.38 22.74
CA GLN A 188 -2.18 13.74 23.89
C GLN A 188 -1.64 12.45 24.55
N VAL A 189 -0.33 12.24 24.54
CA VAL A 189 0.32 11.03 25.06
C VAL A 189 1.06 11.32 26.36
N TYR A 190 1.01 10.38 27.31
CA TYR A 190 1.70 10.55 28.60
C TYR A 190 3.22 10.54 28.44
N THR A 191 3.90 11.57 28.96
CA THR A 191 5.37 11.59 28.93
C THR A 191 6.01 10.71 29.99
N THR A 192 5.31 10.41 31.09
CA THR A 192 5.82 9.60 32.21
C THR A 192 6.07 8.13 31.88
N GLN A 193 5.54 7.66 30.75
CA GLN A 193 5.68 6.27 30.31
C GLN A 193 6.82 6.10 29.28
N PHE A 194 7.48 7.19 28.87
CA PHE A 194 8.59 7.13 27.93
C PHE A 194 9.79 6.44 28.60
N MET A 195 10.30 5.39 27.97
CA MET A 195 11.52 4.70 28.38
C MET A 195 12.70 5.18 27.54
N ILE A 196 12.93 6.50 27.47
CA ILE A 196 13.99 7.13 26.67
C ILE A 196 14.98 7.85 27.59
N GLU A 197 16.27 7.66 27.35
CA GLU A 197 17.34 8.35 28.08
C GLU A 197 17.41 9.85 27.70
N PRO A 198 17.88 10.72 28.61
CA PRO A 198 18.11 12.14 28.29
C PRO A 198 19.03 12.34 27.08
N GLY A 199 18.65 13.25 26.17
CA GLY A 199 19.41 13.52 24.94
C GLY A 199 18.54 13.56 23.69
N GLU A 200 19.20 13.52 22.53
CA GLU A 200 18.54 13.34 21.23
C GLU A 200 18.17 11.87 21.07
N ALA A 201 16.91 11.62 20.71
CA ALA A 201 16.38 10.28 20.50
C ALA A 201 15.36 10.28 19.36
N SER A 202 14.96 9.09 18.94
CA SER A 202 13.84 8.89 18.03
C SER A 202 12.71 8.23 18.80
N ALA A 203 11.48 8.73 18.63
CA ALA A 203 10.29 8.15 19.21
C ALA A 203 9.44 7.53 18.12
N VAL A 204 9.16 6.24 18.28
CA VAL A 204 8.36 5.44 17.34
C VAL A 204 6.92 5.45 17.82
N LEU A 205 5.99 5.76 16.92
CA LEU A 205 4.56 5.58 17.11
C LEU A 205 4.12 4.27 16.46
N GLU A 206 3.38 3.46 17.20
CA GLU A 206 2.71 2.26 16.72
C GLU A 206 1.22 2.36 17.00
N ALA A 207 0.39 1.96 16.04
CA ALA A 207 -1.06 2.00 16.18
C ALA A 207 -1.74 1.00 15.24
N LYS A 208 -3.07 0.97 15.30
CA LYS A 208 -3.93 0.23 14.37
C LYS A 208 -5.03 1.10 13.83
N THR A 209 -5.38 0.88 12.57
CA THR A 209 -6.59 1.41 11.95
C THR A 209 -7.81 0.57 12.33
N GLU A 210 -9.02 1.07 12.05
CA GLU A 210 -10.29 0.39 12.30
C GLU A 210 -10.41 -0.98 11.58
N ASP A 211 -9.77 -1.13 10.42
CA ASP A 211 -9.71 -2.39 9.66
C ASP A 211 -8.58 -3.33 10.14
N GLY A 212 -7.80 -2.90 11.13
CA GLY A 212 -6.78 -3.68 11.81
C GLY A 212 -5.39 -3.66 11.16
N MET A 213 -5.14 -2.80 10.16
CA MET A 213 -3.79 -2.57 9.62
C MET A 213 -2.88 -1.95 10.69
N MET A 214 -1.62 -2.39 10.73
CA MET A 214 -0.63 -1.79 11.60
C MET A 214 -0.17 -0.45 11.02
N VAL A 215 0.01 0.55 11.86
CA VAL A 215 0.53 1.87 11.49
C VAL A 215 1.80 2.11 12.28
N ARG A 216 2.86 2.56 11.60
CA ARG A 216 4.12 2.93 12.25
C ARG A 216 4.61 4.28 11.75
N GLY A 217 4.86 5.19 12.68
CA GLY A 217 5.47 6.50 12.43
C GLY A 217 6.71 6.70 13.28
N GLU A 218 7.56 7.64 12.91
CA GLU A 218 8.78 7.95 13.66
C GLU A 218 9.12 9.44 13.55
N ASP A 219 9.49 10.04 14.68
CA ASP A 219 9.93 11.44 14.74
C ASP A 219 10.99 11.64 15.82
N SER A 220 11.84 12.64 15.61
CA SER A 220 12.94 13.01 16.49
C SER A 220 12.43 13.74 17.74
N VAL A 221 13.06 13.47 18.88
CA VAL A 221 12.75 14.13 20.15
C VAL A 221 14.02 14.52 20.89
N ARG A 222 13.92 15.59 21.67
CA ARG A 222 14.96 15.99 22.61
C ARG A 222 14.45 15.82 24.04
N ILE A 223 14.95 14.82 24.75
CA ILE A 223 14.63 14.61 26.15
C ILE A 223 15.47 15.57 27.01
N VAL A 224 14.81 16.49 27.70
CA VAL A 224 15.47 17.49 28.57
C VAL A 224 15.37 17.08 30.05
N PRO A 225 16.42 17.30 30.87
CA PRO A 225 16.40 16.98 32.29
C PRO A 225 15.37 17.79 33.08
N ASP A 226 15.00 17.25 34.25
CA ASP A 226 14.25 18.00 35.26
C ASP A 226 15.10 19.09 35.91
N HIS A 227 14.47 20.24 36.17
CA HIS A 227 15.07 21.37 36.87
C HIS A 227 14.69 21.36 38.35
#